data_AF-A0A7G4RDV9-F1
#
_entry.id   AF-A0A7G4RDV9-F1
#
_cell.length_a   1.000
_cell.length_b   1.000
_cell.length_c   1.000
_cell.angle_alpha   90.00
_cell.angle_beta   90.00
_cell.angle_gamma   90.00
#
_symmetry.space_group_name_H-M   'P 1'
#
loop_
_entity.id
_entity.type
_entity.pdbx_description
1 polymer ?
#
loop_
_entity_poly.entity_id
_entity_poly.type
_entity_poly.pdbx_seq_one_letter_code
_entity_poly.pdbx_strand_id
1 'polypeptide(L)'
;MVTISFGQALLLLMDKFKDDSLRCNTLKQYYIQGVVSSSDLTYIQKLFQMSQLTSNYTISYSDKDIDEDASRRYFETHLAFETLVNSLDQMNKKDILQYNNVLYDALPQESRDKFNDFIDGKISPKTDGFATEYMDAFHKVQHHENYQGLSAEQKEKVLLILRVSWIGVLHARNPEVPVNLYGTGFFSEENRGRVVKDKPIISSSASTSPSGKSPFFSNHFGLMKTTMPVPRNDIAYAESGFTFIKPSDQNTYNPKAAWPELNFSKLVHPFSCSISGTILCQLRLMIKFQDEQKQVFDTQEKFTNFLKCFMSSLLFNSGGHVFNEFLGVLELPQVREKFTFIDGFDQINATSLLLKGNEKAFDKALVDTLEYTKVLLAKKAMQEELTSPLVKLN
;
A
#
# COMPACT_ATOMS: atom_id res chain seq x y z
N MET A 1 -14.25 24.54 -13.60
CA MET A 1 -14.56 24.15 -12.21
C MET A 1 -13.79 22.88 -11.99
N VAL A 2 -12.90 22.91 -11.00
CA VAL A 2 -11.93 21.84 -10.80
C VAL A 2 -12.63 20.54 -10.45
N THR A 3 -12.32 19.49 -11.23
CA THR A 3 -12.71 18.12 -10.89
C THR A 3 -11.76 17.54 -9.85
N ILE A 4 -12.32 17.02 -8.77
CA ILE A 4 -11.60 16.35 -7.68
C ILE A 4 -12.14 14.93 -7.50
N SER A 5 -11.28 14.02 -7.04
CA SER A 5 -11.72 12.67 -6.68
C SER A 5 -12.62 12.70 -5.43
N PHE A 6 -13.37 11.63 -5.22
CA PHE A 6 -14.14 11.45 -3.98
C PHE A 6 -13.24 11.47 -2.72
N GLY A 7 -12.03 10.89 -2.81
CA GLY A 7 -11.02 10.93 -1.75
C GLY A 7 -10.57 12.36 -1.40
N GLN A 8 -10.29 13.19 -2.41
CA GLN A 8 -9.96 14.61 -2.21
C GLN A 8 -11.13 15.38 -1.59
N ALA A 9 -12.36 15.09 -2.00
CA ALA A 9 -13.55 15.71 -1.41
C ALA A 9 -13.70 15.37 0.08
N LEU A 10 -13.43 14.13 0.48
CA LEU A 10 -13.42 13.73 1.90
C LEU A 10 -12.34 14.45 2.71
N LEU A 11 -11.13 14.62 2.15
CA LEU A 11 -10.06 15.40 2.79
C LEU A 11 -10.50 16.84 3.08
N LEU A 12 -11.16 17.49 2.11
CA LEU A 12 -11.67 18.85 2.28
C LEU A 12 -12.77 18.93 3.34
N LEU A 13 -13.64 17.91 3.43
CA LEU A 13 -14.60 17.81 4.53
C LEU A 13 -13.90 17.63 5.89
N MET A 14 -12.84 16.83 5.96
CA MET A 14 -12.08 16.63 7.20
C MET A 14 -11.43 17.93 7.68
N ASP A 15 -10.84 18.74 6.79
CA ASP A 15 -10.30 20.06 7.14
C ASP A 15 -11.42 21.03 7.56
N LYS A 16 -12.58 20.99 6.88
CA LYS A 16 -13.73 21.83 7.20
C LYS A 16 -14.34 21.53 8.58
N PHE A 17 -14.38 20.26 8.96
CA PHE A 17 -15.01 19.78 10.20
C PHE A 17 -14.01 19.35 11.26
N LYS A 18 -12.75 19.78 11.19
CA LYS A 18 -11.69 19.38 12.12
C LYS A 18 -12.00 19.67 13.59
N ASP A 19 -12.78 20.71 13.86
CA ASP A 19 -13.19 21.10 15.22
C ASP A 19 -14.41 20.31 15.73
N ASP A 20 -15.12 19.60 14.85
CA ASP A 20 -16.19 18.67 15.21
C ASP A 20 -15.61 17.25 15.30
N SER A 21 -15.09 16.90 16.48
CA SER A 21 -14.39 15.63 16.71
C SER A 21 -15.20 14.41 16.29
N LEU A 22 -16.51 14.38 16.57
CA LEU A 22 -17.37 13.24 16.18
C LEU A 22 -17.44 13.12 14.66
N ARG A 23 -17.79 14.20 13.97
CA ARG A 23 -17.92 14.19 12.50
C ARG A 23 -16.57 13.93 11.82
N CYS A 24 -15.50 14.54 12.32
CA CYS A 24 -14.15 14.33 11.80
C CYS A 24 -13.75 12.85 11.94
N ASN A 25 -13.97 12.23 13.10
CA ASN A 25 -13.66 10.81 13.29
C ASN A 25 -14.48 9.90 12.37
N THR A 26 -15.75 10.20 12.11
CA THR A 26 -16.56 9.47 11.11
C THR A 26 -15.97 9.62 9.71
N LEU A 27 -15.55 10.83 9.32
CA LEU A 27 -14.90 11.05 8.01
C LEU A 27 -13.56 10.31 7.88
N LYS A 28 -12.76 10.26 8.96
CA LYS A 28 -11.51 9.45 9.00
C LYS A 28 -11.80 7.96 8.78
N GLN A 29 -12.87 7.44 9.38
CA GLN A 29 -13.30 6.05 9.17
C GLN A 29 -13.68 5.79 7.70
N TYR A 30 -14.48 6.67 7.08
CA TYR A 30 -14.80 6.57 5.66
C TYR A 30 -13.58 6.68 4.76
N TYR A 31 -12.60 7.49 5.15
CA TYR A 31 -11.36 7.59 4.41
C TYR A 31 -10.56 6.27 4.47
N ILE A 32 -10.51 5.57 5.61
CA ILE A 32 -9.77 4.30 5.73
C ILE A 32 -10.51 3.07 5.24
N GLN A 33 -11.81 2.95 5.52
CA GLN A 33 -12.59 1.77 5.12
C GLN A 33 -13.18 1.93 3.73
N GLY A 34 -13.44 3.17 3.30
CA GLY A 34 -14.28 3.48 2.16
C GLY A 34 -15.76 3.45 2.49
N VAL A 35 -16.57 3.72 1.47
CA VAL A 35 -18.02 3.71 1.57
C VAL A 35 -18.52 2.27 1.51
N VAL A 36 -19.20 1.81 2.57
CA VAL A 36 -19.68 0.42 2.69
C VAL A 36 -21.18 0.28 2.51
N SER A 37 -21.93 1.38 2.60
CA SER A 37 -23.40 1.38 2.44
C SER A 37 -23.91 2.62 1.69
N SER A 38 -25.12 2.49 1.13
CA SER A 38 -25.83 3.63 0.51
C SER A 38 -26.18 4.74 1.51
N SER A 39 -26.38 4.38 2.78
CA SER A 39 -26.57 5.35 3.87
C SER A 39 -25.32 6.19 4.13
N ASP A 40 -24.12 5.58 4.09
CA ASP A 40 -22.86 6.31 4.22
C ASP A 40 -22.68 7.30 3.07
N LEU A 41 -22.93 6.84 1.84
CA LEU A 41 -22.85 7.70 0.65
C LEU A 41 -23.81 8.89 0.77
N THR A 42 -25.05 8.64 1.16
CA THR A 42 -26.07 9.67 1.33
C THR A 42 -25.66 10.68 2.40
N TYR A 43 -25.08 10.21 3.51
CA TYR A 43 -24.57 11.06 4.57
C TYR A 43 -23.43 11.96 4.08
N ILE A 44 -22.43 11.40 3.38
CA ILE A 44 -21.30 12.16 2.84
C ILE A 44 -21.78 13.18 1.80
N GLN A 45 -22.71 12.82 0.93
CA GLN A 45 -23.27 13.75 -0.07
C GLN A 45 -24.00 14.94 0.56
N LYS A 46 -24.72 14.71 1.67
CA LYS A 46 -25.31 15.81 2.45
C LYS A 46 -24.23 16.73 3.00
N LEU A 47 -23.12 16.19 3.49
CA LEU A 47 -22.00 17.01 3.96
C LEU A 47 -21.35 17.82 2.83
N PHE A 48 -21.24 17.27 1.61
CA PHE A 48 -20.76 18.03 0.44
C PHE A 48 -21.66 19.23 0.13
N GLN A 49 -22.98 19.07 0.21
CA GLN A 49 -23.94 20.17 0.01
C GLN A 49 -23.85 21.20 1.14
N MET A 50 -23.86 20.76 2.40
CA MET A 50 -23.79 21.62 3.58
C MET A 50 -22.51 22.46 3.64
N SER A 51 -21.40 21.90 3.17
CA SER A 51 -20.10 22.60 3.10
C SER A 51 -19.92 23.44 1.84
N GLN A 52 -20.92 23.47 0.95
CA GLN A 52 -20.86 24.10 -0.37
C GLN A 52 -19.74 23.55 -1.27
N LEU A 53 -19.24 22.36 -0.99
CA LEU A 53 -18.13 21.77 -1.74
C LEU A 53 -18.50 21.55 -3.21
N THR A 54 -19.73 21.12 -3.48
CA THR A 54 -20.28 20.95 -4.84
C THR A 54 -20.50 22.27 -5.58
N SER A 55 -20.44 23.41 -4.90
CA SER A 55 -20.48 24.73 -5.55
C SER A 55 -19.10 25.15 -6.05
N ASN A 56 -18.03 24.60 -5.47
CA ASN A 56 -16.65 24.94 -5.78
C ASN A 56 -15.94 23.90 -6.65
N TYR A 57 -16.39 22.65 -6.59
CA TYR A 57 -15.75 21.51 -7.24
C TYR A 57 -16.76 20.55 -7.87
N THR A 58 -16.35 19.91 -8.96
CA THR A 58 -17.03 18.72 -9.48
C THR A 58 -16.42 17.49 -8.83
N ILE A 59 -17.23 16.75 -8.05
CA ILE A 59 -16.77 15.54 -7.35
C ILE A 59 -16.94 14.33 -8.27
N SER A 60 -15.84 13.70 -8.65
CA SER A 60 -15.85 12.51 -9.49
C SER A 60 -15.97 11.23 -8.68
N TYR A 61 -16.75 10.31 -9.24
CA TYR A 61 -16.95 8.94 -8.75
C TYR A 61 -16.33 7.91 -9.71
N SER A 62 -15.59 8.35 -10.74
CA SER A 62 -15.04 7.46 -11.75
C SER A 62 -13.83 6.70 -11.21
N ASP A 63 -13.72 5.41 -11.57
CA ASP A 63 -12.57 4.56 -11.20
C ASP A 63 -11.24 5.20 -11.60
N LYS A 64 -11.20 5.89 -12.74
CA LYS A 64 -10.00 6.57 -13.25
C LYS A 64 -9.55 7.67 -12.30
N ASP A 65 -10.46 8.50 -11.82
CA ASP A 65 -10.12 9.61 -10.92
C ASP A 65 -9.79 9.13 -9.51
N ILE A 66 -10.38 8.00 -9.09
CA ILE A 66 -10.01 7.33 -7.83
C ILE A 66 -8.61 6.72 -7.96
N ASP A 67 -8.30 6.04 -9.06
CA ASP A 67 -6.99 5.42 -9.27
C ASP A 67 -5.85 6.44 -9.40
N GLU A 68 -6.13 7.59 -10.00
CA GLU A 68 -5.17 8.69 -10.18
C GLU A 68 -5.21 9.72 -9.03
N ASP A 69 -5.87 9.41 -7.91
CA ASP A 69 -5.89 10.26 -6.73
C ASP A 69 -4.51 10.30 -6.04
N ALA A 70 -3.71 11.31 -6.41
CA ALA A 70 -2.41 11.55 -5.83
C ALA A 70 -2.46 11.88 -4.33
N SER A 71 -3.52 12.55 -3.86
CA SER A 71 -3.68 12.85 -2.43
C SER A 71 -3.84 11.58 -1.62
N ARG A 72 -4.62 10.62 -2.14
CA ARG A 72 -4.83 9.34 -1.49
C ARG A 72 -3.58 8.46 -1.47
N ARG A 73 -2.86 8.37 -2.61
CA ARG A 73 -1.60 7.62 -2.69
C ARG A 73 -0.54 8.21 -1.77
N TYR A 74 -0.51 9.53 -1.65
CA TYR A 74 0.37 10.25 -0.73
C TYR A 74 0.02 9.92 0.72
N PHE A 75 -1.26 10.03 1.07
CA PHE A 75 -1.76 9.66 2.39
C PHE A 75 -1.38 8.25 2.81
N GLU A 76 -1.65 7.24 1.99
CA GLU A 76 -1.34 5.86 2.35
C GLU A 76 0.17 5.61 2.44
N THR A 77 0.97 6.30 1.63
CA THR A 77 2.44 6.25 1.71
C THR A 77 2.93 6.80 3.05
N HIS A 78 2.41 7.96 3.48
CA HIS A 78 2.75 8.55 4.79
C HIS A 78 2.22 7.71 5.94
N LEU A 79 0.98 7.27 5.86
CA LEU A 79 0.36 6.42 6.88
C LEU A 79 1.15 5.14 7.08
N ALA A 80 1.64 4.50 6.01
CA ALA A 80 2.50 3.34 6.13
C ALA A 80 3.80 3.65 6.87
N PHE A 81 4.50 4.72 6.49
CA PHE A 81 5.73 5.10 7.20
C PHE A 81 5.47 5.37 8.69
N GLU A 82 4.49 6.22 9.00
CA GLU A 82 4.16 6.61 10.37
C GLU A 82 3.64 5.42 11.19
N THR A 83 2.85 4.54 10.59
CA THR A 83 2.36 3.32 11.26
C THR A 83 3.52 2.38 11.56
N LEU A 84 4.45 2.21 10.61
CA LEU A 84 5.63 1.38 10.81
C LEU A 84 6.46 1.89 11.99
N VAL A 85 6.86 3.16 11.97
CA VAL A 85 7.70 3.76 13.00
C VAL A 85 7.05 3.65 14.38
N ASN A 86 5.74 3.93 14.48
CA ASN A 86 5.04 3.89 15.77
C ASN A 86 4.72 2.44 16.25
N SER A 87 4.76 1.43 15.38
CA SER A 87 4.40 0.04 15.74
C SER A 87 5.60 -0.88 15.97
N LEU A 88 6.81 -0.51 15.54
CA LEU A 88 7.99 -1.38 15.63
C LEU A 88 8.35 -1.80 17.07
N ASP A 89 8.12 -0.92 18.05
CA ASP A 89 8.39 -1.24 19.46
C ASP A 89 7.35 -2.17 20.07
N GLN A 90 6.14 -2.21 19.50
CA GLN A 90 5.06 -3.09 19.91
C GLN A 90 5.24 -4.53 19.37
N MET A 91 6.04 -4.69 18.31
CA MET A 91 6.36 -6.01 17.76
C MET A 91 7.54 -6.63 18.50
N ASN A 92 7.32 -7.79 19.11
CA ASN A 92 8.39 -8.53 19.78
C ASN A 92 9.38 -9.11 18.76
N LYS A 93 10.67 -8.79 18.92
CA LYS A 93 11.74 -9.28 18.06
C LYS A 93 11.83 -10.81 18.06
N LYS A 94 11.59 -11.47 19.21
CA LYS A 94 11.66 -12.93 19.32
C LYS A 94 10.58 -13.61 18.46
N ASP A 95 9.39 -13.04 18.42
CA ASP A 95 8.28 -13.59 17.64
C ASP A 95 8.61 -13.54 16.13
N ILE A 96 9.04 -12.40 15.60
CA ILE A 96 9.39 -12.31 14.17
C ILE A 96 10.62 -13.17 13.80
N LEU A 97 11.58 -13.33 14.71
CA LEU A 97 12.71 -14.25 14.52
C LEU A 97 12.24 -15.71 14.48
N GLN A 98 11.40 -16.12 15.42
CA GLN A 98 10.83 -17.46 15.44
C GLN A 98 10.01 -17.72 14.17
N TYR A 99 9.20 -16.75 13.75
CA TYR A 99 8.40 -16.85 12.53
C TYR A 99 9.29 -16.98 11.27
N ASN A 100 10.38 -16.21 11.19
CA ASN A 100 11.36 -16.33 10.13
C ASN A 100 11.97 -17.74 10.07
N ASN A 101 12.32 -18.32 11.22
CA ASN A 101 12.93 -19.64 11.27
C ASN A 101 11.97 -20.73 10.77
N VAL A 102 10.73 -20.76 11.29
CA VAL A 102 9.75 -21.77 10.85
C VAL A 102 9.40 -21.63 9.37
N LEU A 103 9.34 -20.40 8.84
CA LEU A 103 9.13 -20.14 7.42
C LEU A 103 10.27 -20.65 6.55
N TYR A 104 11.50 -20.38 6.96
CA TYR A 104 12.71 -20.78 6.25
C TYR A 104 12.89 -22.31 6.27
N ASP A 105 12.66 -22.94 7.42
CA ASP A 105 12.78 -24.39 7.57
C ASP A 105 11.75 -25.15 6.74
N ALA A 106 10.57 -24.56 6.51
CA ALA A 106 9.53 -25.12 5.66
C ALA A 106 9.85 -25.02 4.16
N LEU A 107 10.80 -24.19 3.72
CA LEU A 107 11.11 -24.04 2.29
C LEU A 107 11.71 -25.33 1.72
N PRO A 108 11.35 -25.70 0.47
CA PRO A 108 12.10 -26.69 -0.30
C PRO A 108 13.58 -26.30 -0.41
N GLN A 109 14.47 -27.29 -0.45
CA GLN A 109 15.92 -27.07 -0.50
C GLN A 109 16.34 -26.14 -1.66
N GLU A 110 15.81 -26.38 -2.86
CA GLU A 110 16.08 -25.55 -4.04
C GLU A 110 15.70 -24.07 -3.82
N SER A 111 14.54 -23.81 -3.19
CA SER A 111 14.10 -22.45 -2.87
C SER A 111 14.99 -21.80 -1.80
N ARG A 112 15.48 -22.56 -0.82
CA ARG A 112 16.45 -22.07 0.17
C ARG A 112 17.77 -21.70 -0.47
N ASP A 113 18.30 -22.57 -1.33
CA ASP A 113 19.57 -22.35 -2.02
C ASP A 113 19.47 -21.10 -2.91
N LYS A 114 18.41 -20.98 -3.70
CA LYS A 114 18.15 -19.78 -4.52
C LYS A 114 18.03 -18.51 -3.66
N PHE A 115 17.34 -18.57 -2.53
CA PHE A 115 17.22 -17.43 -1.61
C PHE A 115 18.61 -17.02 -1.06
N ASN A 116 19.36 -17.99 -0.53
CA ASN A 116 20.70 -17.72 0.03
C ASN A 116 21.66 -17.19 -1.03
N ASP A 117 21.61 -17.69 -2.26
CA ASP A 117 22.48 -17.22 -3.34
C ASP A 117 22.24 -15.75 -3.70
N PHE A 118 21.01 -15.23 -3.57
CA PHE A 118 20.76 -13.79 -3.67
C PHE A 118 21.30 -13.02 -2.47
N ILE A 119 21.05 -13.51 -1.25
CA ILE A 119 21.48 -12.84 -0.01
C ILE A 119 23.02 -12.77 0.08
N ASP A 120 23.71 -13.84 -0.34
CA ASP A 120 25.16 -13.96 -0.35
C ASP A 120 25.81 -13.22 -1.54
N GLY A 121 25.01 -12.68 -2.47
CA GLY A 121 25.51 -11.99 -3.67
C GLY A 121 26.12 -12.89 -4.73
N LYS A 122 25.86 -14.21 -4.68
CA LYS A 122 26.30 -15.18 -5.70
C LYS A 122 25.51 -15.04 -7.00
N ILE A 123 24.24 -14.61 -6.91
CA ILE A 123 23.38 -14.29 -8.05
C ILE A 123 23.02 -12.80 -8.01
N SER A 124 23.11 -12.15 -9.17
CA SER A 124 22.69 -10.74 -9.30
C SER A 124 21.18 -10.62 -9.15
N PRO A 125 20.66 -9.73 -8.29
CA PRO A 125 19.21 -9.55 -8.12
C PRO A 125 18.51 -9.13 -9.41
N LYS A 126 19.22 -8.52 -10.36
CA LYS A 126 18.68 -8.06 -11.65
C LYS A 126 18.13 -9.18 -12.53
N THR A 127 18.44 -10.44 -12.24
CA THR A 127 17.90 -11.59 -12.99
C THR A 127 16.47 -11.94 -12.60
N ASP A 128 15.97 -11.41 -11.48
CA ASP A 128 14.65 -11.72 -10.94
C ASP A 128 13.99 -10.42 -10.40
N GLY A 129 12.78 -10.12 -10.88
CA GLY A 129 12.08 -8.89 -10.51
C GLY A 129 11.81 -8.80 -9.00
N PHE A 130 11.40 -9.91 -8.38
CA PHE A 130 11.16 -9.94 -6.94
C PHE A 130 12.47 -9.77 -6.16
N ALA A 131 13.54 -10.45 -6.55
CA ALA A 131 14.84 -10.28 -5.90
C ALA A 131 15.33 -8.83 -6.00
N THR A 132 15.14 -8.17 -7.15
CA THR A 132 15.46 -6.75 -7.33
C THR A 132 14.72 -5.87 -6.33
N GLU A 133 13.41 -6.06 -6.17
CA GLU A 133 12.59 -5.28 -5.24
C GLU A 133 13.03 -5.45 -3.77
N TYR A 134 13.22 -6.69 -3.32
CA TYR A 134 13.59 -6.95 -1.92
C TYR A 134 15.02 -6.52 -1.59
N MET A 135 15.98 -6.71 -2.49
CA MET A 135 17.36 -6.29 -2.26
C MET A 135 17.49 -4.76 -2.23
N ASP A 136 16.72 -4.05 -3.07
CA ASP A 136 16.60 -2.58 -3.00
C ASP A 136 16.01 -2.13 -1.65
N ALA A 137 14.95 -2.79 -1.18
CA ALA A 137 14.34 -2.50 0.12
C ALA A 137 15.33 -2.75 1.29
N PHE A 138 16.06 -3.86 1.28
CA PHE A 138 17.10 -4.13 2.30
C PHE A 138 18.16 -3.03 2.33
N HIS A 139 18.67 -2.65 1.17
CA HIS A 139 19.65 -1.59 1.04
C HIS A 139 19.11 -0.25 1.58
N LYS A 140 17.87 0.10 1.24
CA LYS A 140 17.22 1.33 1.71
C LYS A 140 17.01 1.36 3.21
N VAL A 141 16.58 0.25 3.83
CA VAL A 141 16.45 0.17 5.29
C VAL A 141 17.79 0.41 6.00
N GLN A 142 18.90 -0.03 5.41
CA GLN A 142 20.23 0.17 5.97
C GLN A 142 20.74 1.61 5.79
N HIS A 143 20.53 2.19 4.59
CA HIS A 143 21.28 3.37 4.15
C HIS A 143 20.44 4.62 3.90
N HIS A 144 19.12 4.53 3.67
CA HIS A 144 18.30 5.69 3.36
C HIS A 144 18.02 6.55 4.60
N GLU A 145 17.93 7.88 4.42
CA GLU A 145 17.75 8.86 5.50
C GLU A 145 16.49 8.61 6.34
N ASN A 146 15.38 8.25 5.69
CA ASN A 146 14.11 7.89 6.34
C ASN A 146 14.26 6.84 7.46
N TYR A 147 15.25 5.95 7.34
CA TYR A 147 15.47 4.89 8.33
C TYR A 147 16.56 5.24 9.35
N GLN A 148 17.30 6.33 9.19
CA GLN A 148 18.40 6.67 10.10
C GLN A 148 17.93 7.10 11.49
N GLY A 149 16.66 7.52 11.63
CA GLY A 149 16.04 7.76 12.93
C GLY A 149 15.68 6.48 13.71
N LEU A 150 15.72 5.31 13.08
CA LEU A 150 15.42 4.03 13.74
C LEU A 150 16.63 3.50 14.51
N SER A 151 16.35 2.88 15.67
CA SER A 151 17.36 2.12 16.42
C SER A 151 17.84 0.90 15.62
N ALA A 152 19.00 0.35 16.00
CA ALA A 152 19.52 -0.87 15.37
C ALA A 152 18.53 -2.04 15.46
N GLU A 153 17.86 -2.19 16.61
CA GLU A 153 16.85 -3.23 16.80
C GLU A 153 15.62 -3.01 15.89
N GLN A 154 15.17 -1.76 15.77
CA GLN A 154 14.05 -1.40 14.89
C GLN A 154 14.38 -1.67 13.42
N LYS A 155 15.58 -1.29 12.95
CA LYS A 155 16.04 -1.62 11.60
C LYS A 155 16.07 -3.13 11.36
N GLU A 156 16.56 -3.90 12.33
CA GLU A 156 16.60 -5.36 12.25
C GLU A 156 15.19 -5.96 12.16
N LYS A 157 14.22 -5.45 12.93
CA LYS A 157 12.81 -5.86 12.81
C LYS A 157 12.26 -5.59 11.40
N VAL A 158 12.54 -4.44 10.80
CA VAL A 158 12.12 -4.14 9.41
C VAL A 158 12.77 -5.10 8.41
N LEU A 159 14.07 -5.37 8.54
CA LEU A 159 14.77 -6.34 7.69
C LEU A 159 14.19 -7.75 7.82
N LEU A 160 13.85 -8.18 9.04
CA LEU A 160 13.19 -9.47 9.29
C LEU A 160 11.80 -9.51 8.67
N ILE A 161 11.00 -8.43 8.76
CA ILE A 161 9.69 -8.32 8.10
C ILE A 161 9.82 -8.52 6.58
N LEU A 162 10.75 -7.80 5.95
CA LEU A 162 11.00 -7.90 4.52
C LEU A 162 11.47 -9.31 4.13
N ARG A 163 12.32 -9.92 4.96
CA ARG A 163 12.80 -11.30 4.77
C ARG A 163 11.66 -12.33 4.86
N VAL A 164 10.80 -12.27 5.88
CA VAL A 164 9.67 -13.20 5.99
C VAL A 164 8.66 -13.00 4.87
N SER A 165 8.50 -11.78 4.37
CA SER A 165 7.68 -11.49 3.20
C SER A 165 8.22 -12.23 1.96
N TRP A 166 9.51 -12.10 1.68
CA TRP A 166 10.13 -12.78 0.53
C TRP A 166 10.05 -14.30 0.68
N ILE A 167 10.43 -14.85 1.83
CA ILE A 167 10.36 -16.29 2.10
C ILE A 167 8.93 -16.81 1.91
N GLY A 168 7.91 -16.11 2.42
CA GLY A 168 6.52 -16.54 2.25
C GLY A 168 6.06 -16.54 0.79
N VAL A 169 6.53 -15.60 -0.04
CA VAL A 169 6.23 -15.61 -1.48
C VAL A 169 6.86 -16.81 -2.19
N LEU A 170 8.03 -17.30 -1.74
CA LEU A 170 8.64 -18.52 -2.28
C LEU A 170 7.80 -19.78 -2.03
N HIS A 171 6.84 -19.74 -1.10
CA HIS A 171 5.85 -20.79 -0.86
C HIS A 171 4.59 -20.67 -1.72
N ALA A 172 4.44 -19.63 -2.55
CA ALA A 172 3.18 -19.35 -3.26
C ALA A 172 2.63 -20.55 -4.04
N ARG A 173 3.52 -21.30 -4.72
CA ARG A 173 3.19 -22.47 -5.53
C ARG A 173 3.31 -23.80 -4.79
N ASN A 174 3.60 -23.79 -3.49
CA ASN A 174 3.69 -25.01 -2.71
C ASN A 174 2.27 -25.59 -2.51
N PRO A 175 1.97 -26.78 -3.07
CA PRO A 175 0.64 -27.39 -2.97
C PRO A 175 0.34 -27.92 -1.55
N GLU A 176 1.36 -28.12 -0.72
CA GLU A 176 1.20 -28.63 0.66
C GLU A 176 0.75 -27.55 1.65
N VAL A 177 0.71 -26.28 1.22
CA VAL A 177 0.26 -25.18 2.07
C VAL A 177 -1.26 -24.99 1.86
N PRO A 178 -2.08 -24.97 2.95
CA PRO A 178 -3.54 -24.92 2.87
C PRO A 178 -4.05 -23.64 2.21
N VAL A 179 -5.37 -23.58 1.97
CA VAL A 179 -6.07 -22.42 1.37
C VAL A 179 -5.41 -21.99 0.05
N ASN A 180 -5.24 -22.93 -0.86
CA ASN A 180 -4.67 -22.66 -2.18
C ASN A 180 -5.69 -21.97 -3.08
N LEU A 181 -5.85 -20.65 -2.89
CA LEU A 181 -6.79 -19.83 -3.65
C LEU A 181 -6.19 -19.30 -4.96
N TYR A 182 -4.88 -19.46 -5.19
CA TYR A 182 -4.25 -18.99 -6.43
C TYR A 182 -4.93 -19.62 -7.66
N GLY A 183 -5.33 -18.78 -8.61
CA GLY A 183 -6.08 -19.20 -9.80
C GLY A 183 -7.59 -19.32 -9.60
N THR A 184 -8.13 -19.03 -8.41
CA THR A 184 -9.57 -19.10 -8.10
C THR A 184 -10.08 -17.81 -7.45
N GLY A 185 -11.41 -17.60 -7.43
CA GLY A 185 -12.02 -16.43 -6.80
C GLY A 185 -11.39 -15.12 -7.28
N PHE A 186 -11.09 -14.19 -6.36
CA PHE A 186 -10.39 -12.93 -6.69
C PHE A 186 -8.93 -13.11 -7.13
N PHE A 187 -8.32 -14.29 -6.96
CA PHE A 187 -6.94 -14.56 -7.40
C PHE A 187 -6.87 -15.24 -8.78
N SER A 188 -8.00 -15.50 -9.43
CA SER A 188 -8.01 -15.96 -10.83
C SER A 188 -7.59 -14.84 -11.77
N GLU A 189 -7.05 -15.19 -12.94
CA GLU A 189 -6.65 -14.21 -13.97
C GLU A 189 -7.80 -13.28 -14.37
N GLU A 190 -9.02 -13.84 -14.48
CA GLU A 190 -10.23 -13.10 -14.85
C GLU A 190 -10.66 -12.09 -13.78
N ASN A 191 -10.61 -12.48 -12.50
CA ASN A 191 -11.20 -11.68 -11.42
C ASN A 191 -10.21 -10.77 -10.71
N ARG A 192 -8.91 -11.10 -10.73
CA ARG A 192 -7.87 -10.29 -10.06
C ARG A 192 -7.71 -8.91 -10.71
N GLY A 193 -8.04 -8.81 -11.99
CA GLY A 193 -8.10 -7.56 -12.73
C GLY A 193 -6.76 -6.86 -12.95
N ARG A 194 -5.62 -7.45 -12.58
CA ARG A 194 -4.29 -6.89 -12.85
C ARG A 194 -3.99 -6.93 -14.34
N VAL A 195 -3.67 -5.78 -14.91
CA VAL A 195 -3.17 -5.64 -16.28
C VAL A 195 -1.79 -5.00 -16.22
N VAL A 196 -0.77 -5.71 -16.68
CA VAL A 196 0.60 -5.18 -16.75
C VAL A 196 0.68 -4.25 -17.97
N LYS A 197 1.06 -3.00 -17.75
CA LYS A 197 1.29 -2.04 -18.84
C LYS A 197 2.50 -2.48 -19.64
N ASP A 198 2.47 -2.21 -20.95
CA ASP A 198 3.65 -2.40 -21.79
C ASP A 198 4.83 -1.65 -21.18
N LYS A 199 5.98 -2.33 -21.08
CA LYS A 199 7.19 -1.69 -20.57
C LYS A 199 7.48 -0.47 -21.47
N PRO A 200 7.62 0.74 -20.91
CA PRO A 200 8.11 1.85 -21.70
C PRO A 200 9.43 1.41 -22.35
N ILE A 201 9.53 1.59 -23.67
CA ILE A 201 10.74 1.23 -24.43
C ILE A 201 11.88 2.08 -23.88
N ILE A 202 12.63 1.53 -22.94
CA ILE A 202 13.99 2.00 -22.71
C ILE A 202 14.75 1.48 -23.91
N SER A 203 15.03 2.36 -24.86
CA SER A 203 15.95 2.03 -25.94
C SER A 203 17.21 1.44 -25.32
N SER A 204 17.47 0.16 -25.59
CA SER A 204 18.62 -0.62 -25.12
C SER A 204 19.97 -0.10 -25.66
N SER A 205 20.00 1.07 -26.27
CA SER A 205 21.19 1.83 -26.64
C SER A 205 21.77 2.68 -25.49
N ALA A 206 21.28 2.51 -24.25
CA ALA A 206 21.73 3.26 -23.08
C ALA A 206 23.13 2.86 -22.53
N SER A 207 23.95 2.15 -23.31
CA SER A 207 25.36 1.93 -22.96
C SER A 207 26.28 3.07 -23.40
N THR A 208 25.83 4.04 -24.20
CA THR A 208 26.67 5.18 -24.64
C THR A 208 25.83 6.40 -25.08
N SER A 209 25.12 7.06 -24.15
CA SER A 209 24.56 8.40 -24.43
C SER A 209 25.18 9.47 -23.53
N PRO A 210 25.78 10.53 -24.10
CA PRO A 210 26.27 11.70 -23.36
C PRO A 210 25.13 12.63 -22.87
N SER A 211 23.86 12.26 -23.08
CA SER A 211 22.71 13.00 -22.56
C SER A 211 22.24 12.37 -21.24
N GLY A 212 22.43 13.09 -20.13
CA GLY A 212 22.13 12.68 -18.75
C GLY A 212 20.67 12.31 -18.46
N LYS A 213 20.21 11.16 -18.97
CA LYS A 213 18.95 10.53 -18.53
C LYS A 213 19.18 9.82 -17.20
N SER A 214 18.24 10.01 -16.26
CA SER A 214 18.28 9.39 -14.93
C SER A 214 18.40 7.87 -15.03
N PRO A 215 19.26 7.21 -14.21
CA PRO A 215 19.32 5.76 -14.13
C PRO A 215 18.12 5.14 -13.40
N PHE A 216 17.23 5.96 -12.86
CA PHE A 216 16.07 5.56 -12.07
C PHE A 216 14.75 5.74 -12.83
N PHE A 217 13.82 4.80 -12.64
CA PHE A 217 12.46 4.89 -13.18
C PHE A 217 11.55 5.80 -12.36
N SER A 218 11.74 5.82 -11.05
CA SER A 218 10.95 6.59 -10.10
C SER A 218 11.84 7.05 -8.96
N ASN A 219 11.57 8.22 -8.41
CA ASN A 219 12.22 8.73 -7.20
C ASN A 219 11.26 8.73 -6.01
N HIS A 220 10.11 8.07 -6.12
CA HIS A 220 9.08 8.14 -5.09
C HIS A 220 8.93 6.81 -4.36
N PHE A 221 8.94 6.81 -3.03
CA PHE A 221 8.53 5.68 -2.22
C PHE A 221 7.03 5.43 -2.33
N GLY A 222 6.60 4.28 -1.81
CA GLY A 222 5.20 3.97 -1.62
C GLY A 222 4.37 3.94 -2.90
N LEU A 223 3.13 4.36 -2.76
CA LEU A 223 2.11 4.32 -3.81
C LEU A 223 2.20 5.47 -4.80
N MET A 224 3.04 6.47 -4.52
CA MET A 224 3.24 7.61 -5.40
C MET A 224 3.74 7.15 -6.76
N LYS A 225 2.99 7.47 -7.82
CA LYS A 225 3.37 7.23 -9.20
C LYS A 225 4.48 8.19 -9.60
N THR A 226 5.25 7.83 -10.62
CA THR A 226 6.36 8.66 -11.12
C THR A 226 5.88 10.02 -11.66
N THR A 227 4.65 10.09 -12.15
CA THR A 227 4.03 11.32 -12.66
C THR A 227 3.47 12.25 -11.58
N MET A 228 3.36 11.77 -10.33
CA MET A 228 2.79 12.54 -9.23
C MET A 228 3.86 13.40 -8.58
N PRO A 229 3.61 14.70 -8.32
CA PRO A 229 4.62 15.56 -7.73
C PRO A 229 4.83 15.14 -6.27
N VAL A 230 6.09 15.08 -5.83
CA VAL A 230 6.47 14.87 -4.43
C VAL A 230 7.55 15.90 -4.08
N PRO A 231 7.45 16.62 -2.95
CA PRO A 231 8.50 17.53 -2.51
C PRO A 231 9.82 16.78 -2.26
N ARG A 232 10.98 17.41 -2.50
CA ARG A 232 12.28 16.74 -2.34
C ARG A 232 12.64 16.44 -0.89
N ASN A 233 12.10 17.22 0.04
CA ASN A 233 12.30 17.07 1.49
C ASN A 233 11.24 16.17 2.13
N ASP A 234 10.49 15.43 1.33
CA ASP A 234 9.39 14.58 1.75
C ASP A 234 9.86 13.15 1.99
N ILE A 235 9.26 12.45 2.96
CA ILE A 235 9.59 11.03 3.24
C ILE A 235 9.27 10.12 2.05
N ALA A 236 8.34 10.52 1.18
CA ALA A 236 7.98 9.81 -0.02
C ALA A 236 9.00 10.04 -1.16
N TYR A 237 10.03 10.87 -0.99
CA TYR A 237 11.05 11.12 -2.00
C TYR A 237 12.36 10.36 -1.69
N ALA A 238 13.06 9.94 -2.74
CA ALA A 238 14.36 9.28 -2.69
C ALA A 238 15.30 9.92 -3.72
N GLU A 239 16.45 10.44 -3.28
CA GLU A 239 17.47 10.95 -4.22
C GLU A 239 18.02 9.83 -5.11
N SER A 240 18.35 8.69 -4.49
CA SER A 240 18.64 7.44 -5.19
C SER A 240 17.33 6.69 -5.41
N GLY A 241 16.73 6.91 -6.57
CA GLY A 241 15.45 6.33 -6.94
C GLY A 241 15.48 4.81 -7.13
N PHE A 242 14.48 4.28 -7.83
CA PHE A 242 14.29 2.86 -8.08
C PHE A 242 14.85 2.48 -9.45
N THR A 243 15.68 1.44 -9.48
CA THR A 243 16.25 0.90 -10.74
C THR A 243 15.32 -0.10 -11.43
N PHE A 244 14.06 -0.19 -10.99
CA PHE A 244 13.00 -1.01 -11.55
C PHE A 244 11.71 -0.19 -11.61
N ILE A 245 10.77 -0.60 -12.47
CA ILE A 245 9.44 0.01 -12.53
C ILE A 245 8.63 -0.52 -11.35
N LYS A 246 8.24 0.36 -10.42
CA LYS A 246 7.43 -0.01 -9.27
C LYS A 246 6.06 -0.56 -9.69
N PRO A 247 5.43 -1.43 -8.90
CA PRO A 247 4.09 -1.96 -9.18
C PRO A 247 3.03 -0.88 -9.46
N SER A 248 3.04 0.22 -8.70
CA SER A 248 2.10 1.34 -8.86
C SER A 248 2.19 2.05 -10.22
N ASP A 249 3.36 2.01 -10.86
CA ASP A 249 3.58 2.52 -12.22
C ASP A 249 3.36 1.42 -13.28
N GLN A 250 3.76 0.18 -12.97
CA GLN A 250 3.75 -0.97 -13.88
C GLN A 250 2.34 -1.48 -14.20
N ASN A 251 1.40 -1.38 -13.27
CA ASN A 251 0.09 -2.00 -13.41
C ASN A 251 -1.01 -0.98 -13.73
N THR A 252 -2.05 -1.48 -14.40
CA THR A 252 -3.39 -0.90 -14.50
C THR A 252 -4.40 -2.00 -14.21
N TYR A 253 -5.69 -1.70 -14.35
CA TYR A 253 -6.78 -2.61 -14.02
C TYR A 253 -7.71 -2.90 -15.19
N ASN A 254 -8.34 -4.08 -15.16
CA ASN A 254 -9.53 -4.40 -15.95
C ASN A 254 -10.77 -3.97 -15.16
N PRO A 255 -11.54 -2.96 -15.61
CA PRO A 255 -12.70 -2.44 -14.87
C PRO A 255 -13.86 -3.45 -14.76
N LYS A 256 -13.86 -4.51 -15.58
CA LYS A 256 -14.88 -5.57 -15.54
C LYS A 256 -14.52 -6.74 -14.63
N ALA A 257 -13.33 -6.72 -14.04
CA ALA A 257 -12.90 -7.78 -13.13
C ALA A 257 -13.47 -7.54 -11.73
N ALA A 258 -13.81 -8.63 -11.05
CA ALA A 258 -14.54 -8.57 -9.78
C ALA A 258 -13.78 -7.82 -8.67
N TRP A 259 -12.44 -7.95 -8.59
CA TRP A 259 -11.67 -7.23 -7.58
C TRP A 259 -11.63 -5.71 -7.81
N PRO A 260 -11.25 -5.20 -8.99
CA PRO A 260 -11.37 -3.76 -9.29
C PRO A 260 -12.77 -3.19 -9.02
N GLU A 261 -13.83 -3.89 -9.44
CA GLU A 261 -15.21 -3.47 -9.20
C GLU A 261 -15.49 -3.28 -7.69
N LEU A 262 -15.15 -4.29 -6.88
CA LEU A 262 -15.29 -4.22 -5.42
C LEU A 262 -14.39 -3.15 -4.77
N ASN A 263 -13.18 -2.95 -5.29
CA ASN A 263 -12.25 -1.96 -4.77
C ASN A 263 -12.75 -0.53 -5.03
N PHE A 264 -13.19 -0.23 -6.26
CA PHE A 264 -13.67 1.09 -6.63
C PHE A 264 -15.06 1.40 -6.09
N SER A 265 -15.89 0.39 -5.80
CA SER A 265 -17.19 0.62 -5.13
C SER A 265 -17.05 1.28 -3.75
N LYS A 266 -15.88 1.17 -3.12
CA LYS A 266 -15.53 1.83 -1.86
C LYS A 266 -15.15 3.31 -2.02
N LEU A 267 -15.05 3.81 -3.25
CA LEU A 267 -14.86 5.21 -3.69
C LEU A 267 -13.54 5.91 -3.32
N VAL A 268 -12.72 5.33 -2.44
CA VAL A 268 -11.52 6.02 -1.91
C VAL A 268 -10.23 5.24 -2.13
N HIS A 269 -10.28 3.99 -2.58
CA HIS A 269 -9.12 3.12 -2.68
C HIS A 269 -8.60 3.09 -4.12
N PRO A 270 -7.38 3.60 -4.40
CA PRO A 270 -6.79 3.46 -5.71
C PRO A 270 -6.43 1.98 -5.96
N PHE A 271 -6.18 1.63 -7.22
CA PHE A 271 -5.69 0.31 -7.58
C PHE A 271 -4.15 0.37 -7.69
N SER A 272 -3.43 -0.54 -7.04
CA SER A 272 -1.97 -0.60 -7.21
C SER A 272 -1.56 -1.84 -7.99
N CYS A 273 -2.16 -2.99 -7.67
CA CYS A 273 -1.74 -4.24 -8.27
C CYS A 273 -2.87 -5.24 -8.40
N SER A 274 -3.58 -5.52 -7.31
CA SER A 274 -4.73 -6.42 -7.12
C SER A 274 -4.78 -6.80 -5.63
N ILE A 275 -5.75 -7.64 -5.22
CA ILE A 275 -5.77 -8.29 -3.91
C ILE A 275 -4.42 -8.97 -3.60
N SER A 276 -3.93 -8.83 -2.37
CA SER A 276 -2.54 -9.16 -2.05
C SER A 276 -2.26 -10.66 -1.97
N GLY A 277 -1.60 -11.18 -3.00
CA GLY A 277 -1.04 -12.54 -2.98
C GLY A 277 0.02 -12.73 -1.89
N THR A 278 0.77 -11.68 -1.54
CA THR A 278 1.79 -11.73 -0.48
C THR A 278 1.15 -11.97 0.88
N ILE A 279 0.07 -11.26 1.23
CA ILE A 279 -0.67 -11.52 2.47
C ILE A 279 -1.28 -12.92 2.45
N LEU A 280 -1.87 -13.35 1.33
CA LEU A 280 -2.40 -14.71 1.20
C LEU A 280 -1.31 -15.75 1.51
N CYS A 281 -0.10 -15.61 0.96
CA CYS A 281 1.02 -16.50 1.25
C CYS A 281 1.35 -16.58 2.74
N GLN A 282 1.41 -15.44 3.43
CA GLN A 282 1.68 -15.41 4.88
C GLN A 282 0.58 -16.12 5.67
N LEU A 283 -0.69 -15.81 5.38
CA LEU A 283 -1.83 -16.39 6.07
C LEU A 283 -1.93 -17.90 5.86
N ARG A 284 -1.71 -18.36 4.62
CA ARG A 284 -1.63 -19.78 4.27
C ARG A 284 -0.58 -20.53 5.10
N LEU A 285 0.60 -19.92 5.30
CA LEU A 285 1.68 -20.50 6.11
C LEU A 285 1.36 -20.46 7.60
N MET A 286 0.72 -19.40 8.10
CA MET A 286 0.28 -19.34 9.49
C MET A 286 -0.75 -20.43 9.80
N ILE A 287 -1.69 -20.73 8.89
CA ILE A 287 -2.62 -21.86 9.05
C ILE A 287 -1.84 -23.18 9.10
N LYS A 288 -0.90 -23.40 8.17
CA LYS A 288 -0.06 -24.61 8.20
C LYS A 288 0.67 -24.77 9.53
N PHE A 289 1.25 -23.68 10.05
CA PHE A 289 1.98 -23.74 11.31
C PHE A 289 1.06 -23.90 12.52
N GLN A 290 -0.18 -23.43 12.45
CA GLN A 290 -1.19 -23.76 13.44
C GLN A 290 -1.48 -25.27 13.46
N ASP A 291 -1.68 -25.88 12.29
CA ASP A 291 -1.92 -27.34 12.17
C ASP A 291 -0.71 -28.17 12.67
N GLU A 292 0.50 -27.62 12.56
CA GLU A 292 1.75 -28.23 13.02
C GLU A 292 2.17 -27.86 14.46
N GLN A 293 1.36 -27.09 15.20
CA GLN A 293 1.68 -26.59 16.54
C GLN A 293 2.96 -25.72 16.62
N LYS A 294 3.25 -24.98 15.55
CA LYS A 294 4.38 -24.06 15.39
C LYS A 294 3.93 -22.60 15.24
N GLN A 295 2.69 -22.29 15.62
CA GLN A 295 2.14 -20.94 15.54
C GLN A 295 2.96 -19.94 16.38
N VAL A 296 3.03 -18.71 15.90
CA VAL A 296 3.80 -17.62 16.55
C VAL A 296 2.91 -16.44 16.88
N PHE A 297 2.14 -15.97 15.90
CA PHE A 297 1.18 -14.86 16.03
C PHE A 297 -0.22 -15.41 16.36
N ASP A 298 -0.32 -16.04 17.52
CA ASP A 298 -1.48 -16.81 17.99
C ASP A 298 -2.49 -15.98 18.81
N THR A 299 -2.17 -14.71 19.08
CA THR A 299 -3.08 -13.77 19.75
C THR A 299 -3.41 -12.59 18.85
N GLN A 300 -4.56 -11.96 19.09
CA GLN A 300 -4.98 -10.77 18.35
C GLN A 300 -3.92 -9.67 18.40
N GLU A 301 -3.33 -9.41 19.57
CA GLU A 301 -2.28 -8.40 19.75
C GLU A 301 -1.04 -8.69 18.90
N LYS A 302 -0.47 -9.90 19.01
CA LYS A 302 0.71 -10.29 18.23
C LYS A 302 0.47 -10.20 16.74
N PHE A 303 -0.68 -10.71 16.29
CA PHE A 303 -1.04 -10.74 14.88
C PHE A 303 -1.31 -9.34 14.31
N THR A 304 -2.02 -8.49 15.05
CA THR A 304 -2.27 -7.10 14.62
C THR A 304 -1.00 -6.27 14.57
N ASN A 305 -0.10 -6.41 15.55
CA ASN A 305 1.21 -5.73 15.55
C ASN A 305 2.09 -6.19 14.38
N PHE A 306 2.11 -7.49 14.10
CA PHE A 306 2.75 -8.04 12.91
C PHE A 306 2.17 -7.45 11.64
N LEU A 307 0.84 -7.49 11.46
CA LEU A 307 0.17 -6.97 10.25
C LEU A 307 0.45 -5.48 10.03
N LYS A 308 0.38 -4.64 11.07
CA LYS A 308 0.70 -3.20 10.97
C LYS A 308 2.10 -3.01 10.41
N CYS A 309 3.10 -3.67 10.99
CA CYS A 309 4.49 -3.53 10.55
C CYS A 309 4.72 -4.16 9.16
N PHE A 310 4.11 -5.32 8.90
CA PHE A 310 4.25 -6.07 7.65
C PHE A 310 3.69 -5.31 6.46
N MET A 311 2.41 -4.92 6.50
CA MET A 311 1.78 -4.17 5.41
C MET A 311 2.46 -2.82 5.20
N SER A 312 2.80 -2.11 6.30
CA SER A 312 3.43 -0.80 6.21
C SER A 312 4.84 -0.86 5.61
N SER A 313 5.63 -1.87 5.96
CA SER A 313 6.96 -2.06 5.38
C SER A 313 6.90 -2.32 3.87
N LEU A 314 5.95 -3.16 3.43
CA LEU A 314 5.78 -3.47 2.01
C LEU A 314 5.20 -2.29 1.23
N LEU A 315 4.17 -1.62 1.78
CA LEU A 315 3.56 -0.46 1.15
C LEU A 315 4.61 0.63 0.97
N PHE A 316 5.30 1.04 2.04
CA PHE A 316 6.23 2.16 1.96
C PHE A 316 7.42 1.89 1.03
N ASN A 317 8.00 0.68 1.04
CA ASN A 317 9.20 0.41 0.23
C ASN A 317 8.90 0.30 -1.27
N SER A 318 7.85 -0.43 -1.68
CA SER A 318 7.60 -0.69 -3.11
C SER A 318 6.27 -0.16 -3.64
N GLY A 319 5.29 0.12 -2.76
CA GLY A 319 3.93 0.47 -3.17
C GLY A 319 3.21 -0.68 -3.87
N GLY A 320 3.60 -1.92 -3.59
CA GLY A 320 3.04 -3.11 -4.25
C GLY A 320 1.54 -3.24 -4.13
N HIS A 321 0.97 -2.82 -2.99
CA HIS A 321 -0.46 -2.86 -2.72
C HIS A 321 -0.89 -1.66 -1.88
N VAL A 322 -2.14 -1.23 -2.03
CA VAL A 322 -2.82 -0.33 -1.06
C VAL A 322 -3.26 -1.12 0.18
N PHE A 323 -3.54 -0.44 1.30
CA PHE A 323 -4.00 -1.13 2.51
C PHE A 323 -5.28 -1.95 2.28
N ASN A 324 -6.22 -1.47 1.47
CA ASN A 324 -7.43 -2.23 1.13
C ASN A 324 -7.13 -3.53 0.37
N GLU A 325 -6.11 -3.54 -0.49
CA GLU A 325 -5.66 -4.75 -1.21
C GLU A 325 -4.99 -5.77 -0.28
N PHE A 326 -4.27 -5.30 0.75
CA PHE A 326 -3.75 -6.19 1.79
C PHE A 326 -4.87 -6.77 2.67
N LEU A 327 -5.77 -5.91 3.14
CA LEU A 327 -6.80 -6.27 4.11
C LEU A 327 -7.96 -7.07 3.50
N GLY A 328 -8.23 -6.90 2.20
CA GLY A 328 -9.25 -7.67 1.49
C GLY A 328 -9.03 -9.19 1.58
N VAL A 329 -7.79 -9.63 1.81
CA VAL A 329 -7.48 -11.06 2.02
C VAL A 329 -8.05 -11.58 3.34
N LEU A 330 -8.08 -10.75 4.39
CA LEU A 330 -8.64 -11.12 5.70
C LEU A 330 -10.18 -11.24 5.65
N GLU A 331 -10.81 -10.61 4.66
CA GLU A 331 -12.25 -10.63 4.46
C GLU A 331 -12.72 -11.89 3.70
N LEU A 332 -11.80 -12.69 3.16
CA LEU A 332 -12.14 -13.91 2.43
C LEU A 332 -12.77 -14.95 3.37
N PRO A 333 -13.92 -15.57 3.01
CA PRO A 333 -14.57 -16.57 3.84
C PRO A 333 -13.63 -17.73 4.23
N GLN A 334 -12.84 -18.23 3.27
CA GLN A 334 -11.91 -19.34 3.49
C GLN A 334 -10.79 -19.00 4.48
N VAL A 335 -10.40 -17.72 4.56
CA VAL A 335 -9.43 -17.24 5.54
C VAL A 335 -10.10 -17.12 6.90
N ARG A 336 -11.27 -16.46 6.98
CA ARG A 336 -12.03 -16.30 8.23
C ARG A 336 -12.37 -17.61 8.91
N GLU A 337 -12.81 -18.60 8.13
CA GLU A 337 -13.13 -19.95 8.62
C GLU A 337 -11.92 -20.67 9.25
N LYS A 338 -10.70 -20.37 8.78
CA LYS A 338 -9.47 -21.02 9.22
C LYS A 338 -8.72 -20.27 10.33
N PHE A 339 -9.00 -18.99 10.51
CA PHE A 339 -8.35 -18.13 11.51
C PHE A 339 -9.10 -18.04 12.84
N THR A 340 -10.03 -18.96 13.10
CA THR A 340 -10.78 -19.05 14.37
C THR A 340 -9.90 -19.34 15.58
N PHE A 341 -8.63 -19.71 15.38
CA PHE A 341 -7.65 -19.87 16.46
C PHE A 341 -7.18 -18.54 17.06
N ILE A 342 -7.41 -17.40 16.37
CA ILE A 342 -7.18 -16.07 16.92
C ILE A 342 -8.52 -15.51 17.39
N ASP A 343 -8.67 -15.35 18.70
CA ASP A 343 -9.86 -14.71 19.27
C ASP A 343 -10.04 -13.28 18.73
N GLY A 344 -11.27 -12.93 18.34
CA GLY A 344 -11.60 -11.63 17.74
C GLY A 344 -11.01 -11.37 16.34
N PHE A 345 -10.59 -12.39 15.58
CA PHE A 345 -10.05 -12.22 14.22
C PHE A 345 -11.00 -11.44 13.28
N ASP A 346 -12.31 -11.67 13.39
CA ASP A 346 -13.35 -11.01 12.60
C ASP A 346 -13.45 -9.50 12.84
N GLN A 347 -12.94 -9.02 13.98
CA GLN A 347 -12.88 -7.61 14.33
C GLN A 347 -11.66 -6.89 13.73
N ILE A 348 -10.71 -7.63 13.17
CA ILE A 348 -9.51 -7.08 12.55
C ILE A 348 -9.85 -6.52 11.17
N ASN A 349 -9.83 -5.19 11.05
CA ASN A 349 -10.13 -4.47 9.81
C ASN A 349 -9.29 -3.19 9.70
N ALA A 350 -9.51 -2.43 8.63
CA ALA A 350 -8.76 -1.20 8.36
C ALA A 350 -8.86 -0.18 9.50
N THR A 351 -10.04 -0.03 10.13
CA THR A 351 -10.21 0.90 11.25
C THR A 351 -9.50 0.42 12.52
N SER A 352 -9.56 -0.87 12.84
CA SER A 352 -8.86 -1.39 14.03
C SER A 352 -7.33 -1.37 13.88
N LEU A 353 -6.82 -1.49 12.65
CA LEU A 353 -5.38 -1.54 12.38
C LEU A 353 -4.76 -0.18 12.10
N LEU A 354 -5.46 0.71 11.39
CA LEU A 354 -4.87 1.92 10.83
C LEU A 354 -5.38 3.21 11.48
N LEU A 355 -6.44 3.14 12.29
CA LEU A 355 -7.01 4.30 12.97
C LEU A 355 -7.05 4.13 14.50
N LYS A 356 -7.78 3.14 15.01
CA LYS A 356 -7.93 2.91 16.47
C LYS A 356 -6.62 2.44 17.08
N GLY A 357 -6.11 3.16 18.07
CA GLY A 357 -4.79 2.91 18.66
C GLY A 357 -3.63 3.20 17.71
N ASN A 358 -3.89 3.92 16.60
CA ASN A 358 -2.90 4.37 15.62
C ASN A 358 -3.15 5.85 15.23
N GLU A 359 -3.90 6.57 16.05
CA GLU A 359 -4.40 7.92 15.76
C GLU A 359 -3.26 8.90 15.51
N LYS A 360 -2.16 8.77 16.26
CA LYS A 360 -0.97 9.61 16.08
C LYS A 360 -0.38 9.50 14.67
N ALA A 361 -0.21 8.26 14.18
CA ALA A 361 0.32 8.00 12.84
C ALA A 361 -0.66 8.49 11.77
N PHE A 362 -1.95 8.21 11.98
CA PHE A 362 -3.02 8.63 11.09
C PHE A 362 -3.09 10.16 10.97
N ASP A 363 -3.12 10.87 12.09
CA ASP A 363 -3.27 12.32 12.13
C ASP A 363 -2.04 13.02 11.54
N LYS A 364 -0.85 12.47 11.76
CA LYS A 364 0.38 12.97 11.11
C LYS A 364 0.30 12.84 9.60
N ALA A 365 -0.05 11.65 9.09
CA ALA A 365 -0.24 11.43 7.66
C ALA A 365 -1.36 12.32 7.07
N LEU A 366 -2.45 12.52 7.80
CA LEU A 366 -3.56 13.38 7.39
C LEU A 366 -3.12 14.84 7.25
N VAL A 367 -2.40 15.38 8.23
CA VAL A 367 -1.90 16.76 8.19
C VAL A 367 -1.03 16.99 6.96
N ASP A 368 -0.03 16.12 6.75
CA ASP A 368 0.87 16.22 5.60
C ASP A 368 0.08 16.13 4.27
N THR A 369 -0.90 15.22 4.22
CA THR A 369 -1.76 15.06 3.05
C THR A 369 -2.63 16.29 2.78
N LEU A 370 -3.16 16.94 3.81
CA LEU A 370 -3.98 18.15 3.64
C LEU A 370 -3.13 19.29 3.05
N GLU A 371 -1.89 19.45 3.51
CA GLU A 371 -0.95 20.42 2.95
C GLU A 371 -0.62 20.10 1.49
N TYR A 372 -0.28 18.84 1.21
CA TYR A 372 -0.02 18.35 -0.14
C TYR A 372 -1.22 18.59 -1.08
N THR A 373 -2.43 18.28 -0.61
CA THR A 373 -3.67 18.42 -1.39
C THR A 373 -3.96 19.87 -1.71
N LYS A 374 -3.73 20.81 -0.77
CA LYS A 374 -3.89 22.25 -1.02
C LYS A 374 -3.01 22.71 -2.18
N VAL A 375 -1.75 22.26 -2.22
CA VAL A 375 -0.82 22.56 -3.32
C VAL A 375 -1.30 21.95 -4.64
N LEU A 376 -1.77 20.70 -4.64
CA LEU A 376 -2.29 20.07 -5.85
C LEU A 376 -3.52 20.81 -6.41
N LEU A 377 -4.46 21.17 -5.56
CA LEU A 377 -5.68 21.87 -5.98
C LEU A 377 -5.37 23.28 -6.49
N ALA A 378 -4.43 24.00 -5.86
CA ALA A 378 -3.97 25.29 -6.36
C ALA A 378 -3.32 25.17 -7.75
N LYS A 379 -2.51 24.12 -7.99
CA LYS A 379 -1.94 23.84 -9.32
C LYS A 379 -3.01 23.54 -10.36
N LYS A 380 -4.03 22.73 -10.01
CA LYS A 380 -5.15 22.44 -10.91
C LYS A 380 -5.94 23.72 -11.25
N ALA A 381 -6.23 24.56 -10.25
CA ALA A 381 -6.94 25.82 -10.46
C ALA A 381 -6.16 26.76 -11.39
N MET A 382 -4.85 26.94 -11.15
CA MET A 382 -3.97 27.72 -12.02
C MET A 382 -3.94 27.16 -13.46
N GLN A 383 -3.88 25.84 -13.63
CA GLN A 383 -3.90 25.23 -14.95
C GLN A 383 -5.24 25.45 -15.66
N GLU A 384 -6.37 25.35 -14.95
CA GLU A 384 -7.69 25.69 -15.51
C GLU A 384 -7.77 27.15 -15.96
N GLU A 385 -7.23 28.09 -15.17
CA GLU A 385 -7.18 29.51 -15.55
C GLU A 385 -6.33 29.75 -16.82
N LEU A 386 -5.19 29.07 -16.95
CA LEU A 386 -4.31 29.19 -18.12
C LEU A 386 -4.85 28.52 -19.38
N THR A 387 -5.64 27.44 -19.22
CA THR A 387 -6.18 26.65 -20.34
C THR A 387 -7.60 27.04 -20.72
N SER A 388 -8.33 27.72 -19.83
CA SER A 388 -9.57 28.39 -20.22
C SER A 388 -9.23 29.39 -21.31
N PRO A 389 -9.87 29.31 -22.50
CA PRO A 389 -9.55 30.19 -23.59
C PRO A 389 -9.69 31.63 -23.08
N LEU A 390 -8.58 32.38 -23.14
CA LEU A 390 -8.53 33.81 -22.89
C LEU A 390 -9.81 34.42 -23.46
N VAL A 391 -10.63 34.96 -22.57
CA VAL A 391 -11.66 35.94 -22.91
C VAL A 391 -10.98 36.89 -23.90
N LYS A 392 -11.52 36.95 -25.12
CA LYS A 392 -11.07 37.87 -26.16
C LYS A 392 -10.85 39.22 -25.49
N LEU A 393 -9.59 39.65 -25.43
CA LEU A 393 -9.25 41.04 -25.15
C LEU A 393 -9.87 41.84 -26.28
N ASN A 394 -11.07 42.38 -26.02
CA ASN A 394 -11.75 43.34 -26.87
C ASN A 394 -11.34 44.75 -26.44
#